data_AF-A0A257S1L1-F1
#
_entry.id   AF-A0A257S1L1-F1
#
_cell.length_a   1.000
_cell.length_b   1.000
_cell.length_c   1.000
_cell.angle_alpha   90.00
_cell.angle_beta   90.00
_cell.angle_gamma   90.00
#
_symmetry.space_group_name_H-M   'P 1'
#
loop_
_entity.id
_entity.type
_entity.pdbx_description
1 polymer ?
#
loop_
_entity_poly.entity_id
_entity_poly.type
_entity_poly.pdbx_seq_one_letter_code
_entity_poly.pdbx_strand_id
1 'polypeptide(L)'
;RPDGAIDDQYNGYPKSFAAKRFRFTSVDEVEAGTDNAVWRVTLLNGMVGVPYVIIHVEPDYSVFLGGFPNRSLGWIFAREKRMDEATYRAMLDRFYRQGYDARQFRRVAQFPDQIGQPGFERV
;
A
#
# COMPACT_ATOMS: atom_id res chain seq x y z
N ARG A 1 -17.23 -10.53 -2.48
CA ARG A 1 -17.90 -11.42 -3.45
C ARG A 1 -18.40 -12.68 -2.72
N PRO A 2 -19.32 -13.51 -3.28
CA PRO A 2 -19.82 -14.70 -2.56
C PRO A 2 -18.75 -15.76 -2.26
N ASP A 3 -17.66 -15.76 -3.03
CA ASP A 3 -16.47 -16.61 -2.88
C ASP A 3 -15.48 -16.09 -1.81
N GLY A 4 -15.79 -14.98 -1.13
CA GLY A 4 -14.92 -14.36 -0.13
C GLY A 4 -13.80 -13.47 -0.71
N ALA A 5 -13.63 -13.45 -2.04
CA ALA A 5 -12.66 -12.57 -2.69
C ALA A 5 -13.12 -11.10 -2.65
N ILE A 6 -12.14 -10.20 -2.74
CA ILE A 6 -12.33 -8.75 -2.70
C ILE A 6 -12.05 -8.17 -4.09
N ASP A 7 -12.97 -7.36 -4.62
CA ASP A 7 -12.69 -6.53 -5.78
C ASP A 7 -11.93 -5.28 -5.30
N ASP A 8 -10.70 -5.09 -5.77
CA ASP A 8 -9.89 -3.90 -5.47
C ASP A 8 -9.84 -2.96 -6.69
N GLN A 9 -9.85 -1.67 -6.40
CA GLN A 9 -9.68 -0.61 -7.38
C GLN A 9 -8.73 0.46 -6.86
N TYR A 10 -7.56 0.49 -7.48
CA TYR A 10 -6.64 1.59 -7.32
C TYR A 10 -6.98 2.76 -8.24
N ASN A 11 -6.96 3.96 -7.69
CA ASN A 11 -7.10 5.20 -8.43
C ASN A 11 -5.96 6.14 -8.02
N GLY A 12 -5.28 6.74 -9.00
CA GLY A 12 -4.18 7.67 -8.73
C GLY A 12 -4.00 8.68 -9.84
N TYR A 13 -3.32 9.77 -9.52
CA TYR A 13 -2.92 10.79 -10.47
C TYR A 13 -1.40 10.74 -10.59
N PRO A 14 -0.86 10.10 -11.63
CA PRO A 14 0.58 9.94 -11.74
C PRO A 14 1.24 11.32 -11.79
N LYS A 15 2.19 11.56 -10.88
CA LYS A 15 3.05 12.74 -10.84
C LYS A 15 2.34 14.06 -10.47
N SER A 16 1.15 14.35 -10.99
CA SER A 16 0.47 15.62 -10.77
C SER A 16 -1.03 15.45 -10.60
N PHE A 17 -1.66 16.24 -9.74
CA PHE A 17 -3.12 16.31 -9.60
C PHE A 17 -3.84 16.75 -10.88
N ALA A 18 -3.15 17.38 -11.82
CA ALA A 18 -3.68 17.72 -13.14
C ALA A 18 -3.53 16.60 -14.18
N ALA A 19 -2.82 15.50 -13.85
CA ALA A 19 -2.62 14.40 -14.77
C ALA A 19 -3.94 13.65 -15.05
N LYS A 20 -3.95 12.86 -16.13
CA LYS A 20 -5.05 11.93 -16.37
C LYS A 20 -5.10 10.90 -15.24
N ARG A 21 -6.29 10.68 -14.68
CA ARG A 21 -6.50 9.64 -13.66
C ARG A 21 -6.09 8.27 -14.21
N PHE A 22 -5.16 7.64 -13.52
CA PHE A 22 -4.83 6.24 -13.69
C PHE A 22 -5.75 5.39 -12.80
N ARG A 23 -6.22 4.28 -13.36
CA ARG A 23 -7.05 3.30 -12.67
C ARG A 23 -6.60 1.90 -13.07
N PHE A 24 -6.52 1.01 -12.09
CA PHE A 24 -6.47 -0.42 -12.33
C PHE A 24 -7.40 -1.14 -11.35
N THR A 25 -7.78 -2.36 -11.71
CA THR A 25 -8.61 -3.24 -10.87
C THR A 25 -7.90 -4.58 -10.70
N SER A 26 -8.08 -5.18 -9.53
CA SER A 26 -7.63 -6.53 -9.21
C SER A 26 -8.72 -7.29 -8.45
N VAL A 27 -8.53 -8.60 -8.34
CA VAL A 27 -9.28 -9.45 -7.40
C VAL A 27 -8.29 -10.02 -6.41
N ASP A 28 -8.58 -9.83 -5.13
CA ASP A 28 -7.69 -10.20 -4.03
C ASP A 28 -8.29 -11.36 -3.25
N GLU A 29 -7.52 -12.42 -3.10
CA GLU A 29 -7.93 -13.68 -2.46
C GLU A 29 -6.96 -14.04 -1.32
N VAL A 30 -7.48 -14.50 -0.18
CA VAL A 30 -6.64 -14.96 0.94
C VAL A 30 -6.00 -16.30 0.59
N GLU A 31 -4.70 -16.42 0.80
CA GLU A 31 -4.01 -17.71 0.76
C GLU A 31 -4.38 -18.54 2.00
N ALA A 32 -4.89 -19.75 1.78
CA ALA A 32 -5.40 -20.60 2.85
C ALA A 32 -4.31 -20.96 3.88
N GLY A 33 -4.69 -20.99 5.17
CA GLY A 33 -3.78 -21.36 6.26
C GLY A 33 -2.80 -20.26 6.66
N THR A 34 -2.94 -19.03 6.14
CA THR A 34 -2.07 -17.89 6.46
C THR A 34 -2.65 -16.95 7.50
N ASP A 35 -3.81 -17.29 8.08
CA ASP A 35 -4.53 -16.43 9.04
C ASP A 35 -4.77 -14.99 8.50
N ASN A 36 -5.18 -14.92 7.22
CA ASN A 36 -5.37 -13.67 6.47
C ASN A 36 -4.11 -12.81 6.26
N ALA A 37 -2.91 -13.36 6.50
CA ALA A 37 -1.66 -12.62 6.37
C ALA A 37 -1.15 -12.54 4.92
N VAL A 38 -1.41 -13.55 4.09
CA VAL A 38 -0.94 -13.57 2.69
C VAL A 38 -2.13 -13.63 1.75
N TRP A 39 -2.06 -12.80 0.72
CA TRP A 39 -3.08 -12.63 -0.30
C TRP A 39 -2.47 -12.81 -1.68
N ARG A 40 -3.29 -13.30 -2.60
CA ARG A 40 -3.03 -13.32 -4.03
C ARG A 40 -3.82 -12.19 -4.68
N VAL A 41 -3.08 -11.22 -5.22
CA VAL A 41 -3.65 -10.11 -6.02
C VAL A 41 -3.62 -10.52 -7.48
N THR A 42 -4.79 -10.69 -8.08
CA THR A 42 -4.95 -11.17 -9.46
C THR A 42 -5.28 -10.01 -10.40
N LEU A 43 -4.40 -9.79 -11.38
CA LEU A 43 -4.42 -8.72 -12.38
C LEU A 43 -4.72 -9.27 -13.78
N LEU A 44 -4.93 -8.35 -14.74
CA LEU A 44 -5.09 -8.66 -16.17
C LEU A 44 -6.15 -9.74 -16.43
N ASN A 45 -7.34 -9.58 -15.85
CA ASN A 45 -8.47 -10.51 -15.99
C ASN A 45 -8.14 -11.97 -15.64
N GLY A 46 -7.25 -12.21 -14.66
CA GLY A 46 -6.92 -13.57 -14.21
C GLY A 46 -5.54 -14.08 -14.64
N MET A 47 -4.83 -13.38 -15.52
CA MET A 47 -3.59 -13.90 -16.11
C MET A 47 -2.38 -13.83 -15.18
N VAL A 48 -2.33 -12.84 -14.28
CA VAL A 48 -1.14 -12.60 -13.44
C VAL A 48 -1.56 -12.50 -11.98
N GLY A 49 -1.06 -13.40 -11.15
CA GLY A 49 -1.21 -13.34 -9.70
C GLY A 49 0.10 -12.96 -9.04
N VAL A 50 0.07 -11.99 -8.13
CA VAL A 50 1.23 -11.57 -7.33
C VAL A 50 0.92 -11.71 -5.84
N PRO A 51 1.90 -12.12 -5.02
CA PRO A 51 1.69 -12.22 -3.58
C PRO A 51 1.69 -10.83 -2.93
N TYR A 52 0.82 -10.67 -1.94
CA TYR A 52 0.71 -9.47 -1.13
C TYR A 52 0.58 -9.87 0.34
N VAL A 53 1.38 -9.25 1.21
CA VAL A 53 1.46 -9.61 2.63
C VAL A 53 0.86 -8.48 3.46
N ILE A 54 -0.09 -8.81 4.32
CA ILE A 54 -0.59 -7.96 5.39
C ILE A 54 0.42 -8.03 6.53
N ILE A 55 1.11 -6.93 6.76
CA ILE A 55 2.24 -6.86 7.69
C ILE A 55 1.78 -6.39 9.08
N HIS A 56 0.88 -5.42 9.11
CA HIS A 56 0.33 -4.85 10.33
C HIS A 56 -0.96 -4.10 10.01
N VAL A 57 -1.94 -4.18 10.91
CA VAL A 57 -3.15 -3.35 10.89
C VAL A 57 -3.29 -2.76 12.29
N GLU A 58 -3.45 -1.45 12.41
CA GLU A 58 -3.78 -0.86 13.71
C GLU A 58 -5.17 -1.37 14.17
N PRO A 59 -5.42 -1.57 15.47
CA PRO A 59 -6.68 -2.16 15.96
C PRO A 59 -7.94 -1.37 15.55
N ASP A 60 -7.80 -0.07 15.32
CA ASP A 60 -8.87 0.83 14.85
C ASP A 60 -8.96 0.92 13.32
N TYR A 61 -8.15 0.13 12.60
CA TYR A 61 -8.05 0.12 11.13
C TYR A 61 -7.68 1.48 10.51
N SER A 62 -7.10 2.40 11.29
CA SER A 62 -6.67 3.72 10.82
C SER A 62 -5.49 3.64 9.86
N VAL A 63 -4.57 2.70 10.11
CA VAL A 63 -3.33 2.48 9.35
C VAL A 63 -3.16 1.00 9.04
N PHE A 64 -2.73 0.73 7.81
CA PHE A 64 -2.44 -0.61 7.31
C PHE A 64 -1.07 -0.63 6.62
N LEU A 65 -0.26 -1.64 6.94
CA LEU A 65 1.03 -1.91 6.33
C LEU A 65 0.94 -3.16 5.46
N GLY A 66 1.27 -3.03 4.19
CA GLY A 66 1.33 -4.14 3.26
C GLY A 66 2.64 -4.18 2.48
N GLY A 67 2.96 -5.31 1.86
CA GLY A 67 4.19 -5.43 1.09
C GLY A 67 4.36 -6.76 0.37
N PHE A 68 5.53 -6.96 -0.21
CA PHE A 68 5.89 -8.21 -0.88
C PHE A 68 6.66 -9.14 0.06
N PRO A 69 6.54 -10.48 -0.10
CA PRO A 69 7.23 -11.45 0.77
C PRO A 69 8.76 -11.30 0.81
N ASN A 70 9.35 -10.91 -0.31
CA ASN A 70 10.80 -10.69 -0.44
C ASN A 70 11.26 -9.33 0.11
N ARG A 71 10.34 -8.53 0.67
CA ARG A 71 10.58 -7.19 1.22
C ARG A 71 11.10 -6.16 0.22
N SER A 72 10.97 -6.41 -1.09
CA SER A 72 11.41 -5.47 -2.11
C SER A 72 10.49 -4.25 -2.24
N LEU A 73 9.23 -4.38 -1.81
CA LEU A 73 8.22 -3.33 -1.84
C LEU A 73 7.36 -3.36 -0.57
N GLY A 74 6.99 -2.18 -0.09
CA GLY A 74 6.07 -2.00 1.03
C GLY A 74 5.28 -0.70 0.88
N TRP A 75 4.10 -0.67 1.49
CA TRP A 75 3.17 0.46 1.46
C TRP A 75 2.65 0.74 2.87
N ILE A 76 2.49 2.03 3.16
CA ILE A 76 1.80 2.55 4.34
C ILE A 76 0.50 3.17 3.84
N PHE A 77 -0.64 2.59 4.20
CA PHE A 77 -1.97 3.14 3.91
C PHE A 77 -2.59 3.73 5.16
N ALA A 78 -3.38 4.79 4.97
CA ALA A 78 -4.19 5.39 6.03
C ALA A 78 -5.60 5.67 5.53
N ARG A 79 -6.56 5.69 6.45
CA ARG A 79 -7.95 6.13 6.17
C ARG A 79 -8.04 7.62 5.89
N GLU A 80 -7.19 8.40 6.55
CA GLU A 80 -7.09 9.85 6.37
C GLU A 80 -5.98 10.22 5.36
N LYS A 81 -6.24 11.26 4.56
CA LYS A 81 -5.27 11.76 3.56
C LYS A 81 -4.02 12.35 4.20
N ARG A 82 -4.11 12.82 5.45
CA ARG A 82 -3.00 13.43 6.18
C ARG A 82 -2.63 12.52 7.34
N MET A 83 -1.45 11.91 7.24
CA MET A 83 -0.81 11.20 8.33
C MET A 83 0.19 12.15 9.00
N ASP A 84 0.18 12.20 10.32
CA ASP A 84 1.17 12.98 11.07
C ASP A 84 2.56 12.30 11.03
N GLU A 85 3.58 13.09 11.32
CA GLU A 85 4.98 12.65 11.25
C GLU A 85 5.31 11.53 12.25
N ALA A 86 4.71 11.56 13.45
CA ALA A 86 5.00 10.58 14.49
C ALA A 86 4.43 9.20 14.11
N THR A 87 3.18 9.17 13.64
CA THR A 87 2.54 7.96 13.12
C THR A 87 3.33 7.40 11.93
N TYR A 88 3.73 8.24 10.98
CA TYR A 88 4.54 7.79 9.84
C TYR A 88 5.88 7.16 10.26
N ARG A 89 6.60 7.80 11.19
CA ARG A 89 7.88 7.28 11.71
C ARG A 89 7.69 5.96 12.46
N ALA A 90 6.62 5.82 13.24
CA ALA A 90 6.29 4.55 13.89
C ALA A 90 6.07 3.43 12.86
N MET A 91 5.40 3.71 11.75
CA MET A 91 5.21 2.74 10.67
C MET A 91 6.51 2.37 9.96
N LEU A 92 7.41 3.34 9.73
CA LEU A 92 8.73 3.06 9.18
C LEU A 92 9.58 2.19 10.13
N ASP A 93 9.51 2.43 11.43
CA ASP A 93 10.18 1.60 12.44
C ASP A 93 9.62 0.16 12.46
N ARG A 94 8.30 -0.01 12.31
CA ARG A 94 7.69 -1.35 12.14
C ARG A 94 8.26 -2.07 10.92
N PHE A 95 8.33 -1.41 9.77
CA PHE A 95 8.95 -1.98 8.56
C PHE A 95 10.42 -2.33 8.77
N TYR A 96 11.19 -1.42 9.38
CA TYR A 96 12.60 -1.63 9.67
C TYR A 96 12.83 -2.87 10.55
N ARG A 97 12.04 -3.03 11.63
CA ARG A 97 12.10 -4.21 12.51
C ARG A 97 11.79 -5.52 11.80
N GLN A 98 11.08 -5.46 10.68
CA GLN A 98 10.77 -6.62 9.84
C GLN A 98 11.78 -6.85 8.70
N GLY A 99 12.85 -6.06 8.63
CA GLY A 99 13.94 -6.21 7.66
C GLY A 99 13.75 -5.47 6.34
N TYR A 100 12.85 -4.49 6.29
CA TYR A 100 12.74 -3.59 5.14
C TYR A 100 13.76 -2.45 5.23
N ASP A 101 14.23 -1.95 4.08
CA ASP A 101 14.99 -0.72 4.03
C ASP A 101 14.05 0.50 4.07
N ALA A 102 13.79 1.00 5.30
CA ALA A 102 12.93 2.16 5.52
C ALA A 102 13.36 3.41 4.72
N ARG A 103 14.63 3.51 4.30
CA ARG A 103 15.15 4.65 3.53
C ARG A 103 14.65 4.66 2.08
N GLN A 104 14.08 3.55 1.60
CA GLN A 104 13.49 3.47 0.26
C GLN A 104 12.08 4.05 0.19
N PHE A 105 11.39 4.17 1.32
CA PHE A 105 10.02 4.67 1.35
C PHE A 105 9.97 6.14 0.97
N ARG A 106 8.98 6.47 0.15
CA ARG A 106 8.64 7.84 -0.25
C ARG A 106 7.15 8.03 -0.04
N ARG A 107 6.76 9.21 0.44
CA ARG A 107 5.36 9.58 0.58
C ARG A 107 4.77 9.90 -0.79
N VAL A 108 3.56 9.42 -1.05
CA VAL A 108 2.78 9.86 -2.20
C VAL A 108 2.07 11.16 -1.83
N ALA A 109 2.16 12.19 -2.67
CA ALA A 109 1.49 13.46 -2.42
C ALA A 109 -0.03 13.28 -2.42
N GLN A 110 -0.69 13.71 -1.34
CA GLN A 110 -2.15 13.74 -1.18
C GLN A 110 -2.71 15.17 -1.33
N PHE A 111 -1.84 16.19 -1.27
CA PHE A 111 -2.17 17.60 -1.46
C PHE A 111 -1.14 18.30 -2.38
N PRO A 112 -1.53 19.34 -3.14
CA PRO A 112 -0.62 20.02 -4.08
C PRO A 112 0.65 20.61 -3.45
N ASP A 113 0.58 21.09 -2.21
CA ASP A 113 1.71 21.67 -1.46
C ASP A 113 2.80 20.65 -1.09
N GLN A 114 2.49 19.36 -1.18
CA GLN A 114 3.42 18.26 -0.90
C GLN A 114 4.29 17.88 -2.10
N ILE A 115 3.90 18.30 -3.31
CA ILE A 115 4.66 18.00 -4.53
C ILE A 115 6.05 18.64 -4.45
N GLY A 116 7.09 17.82 -4.69
CA GLY A 116 8.48 18.27 -4.69
C GLY A 116 9.10 18.43 -3.30
N GLN A 117 8.35 18.22 -2.22
CA GLN A 117 8.88 18.31 -0.86
C GLN A 117 9.81 17.12 -0.52
N PRO A 118 10.85 17.31 0.32
CA PRO A 118 11.69 16.21 0.78
C PRO A 118 10.88 15.07 1.42
N GLY A 119 11.25 13.83 1.11
CA GLY A 119 10.56 12.64 1.63
C GLY A 119 9.32 12.22 0.85
N PHE A 120 8.81 13.06 -0.06
CA PHE A 120 7.80 12.67 -1.04
C PHE A 120 8.44 12.07 -2.29
N GLU A 121 7.66 11.34 -3.07
CA GLU A 121 8.08 10.83 -4.37
C GLU A 121 8.49 11.99 -5.29
N ARG A 122 9.56 11.77 -6.07
CA ARG A 122 10.00 12.76 -7.05
C ARG A 122 9.09 12.65 -8.27
N VAL A 123 8.41 13.75 -8.55
CA VAL A 123 7.48 13.94 -9.66
C VAL A 123 8.22 14.04 -10.99
#